data_AF-A0A451DH81-F1
#
_entry.id   AF-A0A451DH81-F1
#
_cell.length_a   1.000
_cell.length_b   1.000
_cell.length_c   1.000
_cell.angle_alpha   90.00
_cell.angle_beta   90.00
_cell.angle_gamma   90.00
#
_symmetry.space_group_name_H-M   'P 1'
#
loop_
_entity.id
_entity.type
_entity.pdbx_description
1 polymer ?
#
loop_
_entity_poly.entity_id
_entity_poly.type
_entity_poly.pdbx_seq_one_letter_code
_entity_poly.pdbx_strand_id
1 'polypeptide(L)'
;MRNICDRIIKIIKKQFRINNKNISLSSDLKKDLQADSLDFIELIMLLEEEFNIELFDMNPEEIKSIQNLVTYISNELKKNK
;
A
#
# COMPACT_ATOMS: atom_id res chain seq x y z
N MET A 1 15.68 -2.96 8.99
CA MET A 1 14.33 -3.42 8.59
C MET A 1 13.23 -2.74 9.42
N ARG A 2 13.37 -1.44 9.72
CA ARG A 2 12.34 -0.62 10.38
C ARG A 2 11.90 0.41 9.32
N ASN A 3 10.70 0.47 8.76
CA ASN A 3 9.48 -0.32 8.87
C ASN A 3 8.75 -0.08 7.52
N ILE A 4 8.93 -0.95 6.52
CA ILE A 4 8.22 -0.82 5.22
C ILE A 4 6.72 -0.68 5.48
N CYS A 5 6.21 -1.48 6.42
CA CYS A 5 4.84 -1.40 6.93
C CYS A 5 4.46 0.00 7.40
N ASP A 6 5.27 0.65 8.25
CA ASP A 6 4.91 1.96 8.81
C ASP A 6 4.87 3.05 7.74
N ARG A 7 5.79 3.02 6.77
CA ARG A 7 5.79 3.97 5.64
C ARG A 7 4.53 3.78 4.79
N ILE A 8 4.19 2.54 4.46
CA ILE A 8 2.97 2.21 3.72
C ILE A 8 1.72 2.66 4.49
N ILE A 9 1.62 2.32 5.78
CA ILE A 9 0.49 2.71 6.63
C ILE A 9 0.39 4.23 6.72
N LYS A 10 1.52 4.96 6.79
CA LYS A 10 1.53 6.42 6.81
C LYS A 10 1.00 7.02 5.51
N ILE A 11 1.40 6.49 4.37
CA ILE A 11 0.89 6.93 3.05
C ILE A 11 -0.61 6.67 2.95
N ILE A 12 -1.06 5.46 3.29
CA ILE A 12 -2.48 5.08 3.30
C ILE A 12 -3.27 6.02 4.21
N LYS A 13 -2.81 6.27 5.44
CA LYS A 13 -3.49 7.19 6.37
C LYS A 13 -3.58 8.60 5.81
N LYS A 14 -2.55 9.08 5.12
CA LYS A 14 -2.52 10.41 4.52
C LYS A 14 -3.49 10.50 3.33
N GLN A 15 -3.45 9.53 2.43
CA GLN A 15 -4.29 9.48 1.23
C GLN A 15 -5.78 9.41 1.59
N PHE A 16 -6.15 8.46 2.46
CA PHE A 16 -7.54 8.25 2.87
C PHE A 16 -7.99 9.16 4.04
N ARG A 17 -7.14 10.13 4.46
CA ARG A 17 -7.39 11.06 5.58
C ARG A 17 -7.82 10.35 6.88
N ILE A 18 -7.19 9.22 7.17
CA ILE A 18 -7.48 8.38 8.34
C ILE A 18 -6.57 8.79 9.49
N ASN A 19 -7.09 9.66 10.35
CA ASN A 19 -6.31 10.17 11.48
C ASN A 19 -6.30 9.20 12.69
N ASN A 20 -7.41 8.48 12.94
CA ASN A 20 -7.60 7.76 14.21
C ASN A 20 -8.17 6.32 14.09
N LYS A 21 -8.42 5.78 12.89
CA LYS A 21 -8.80 4.35 12.81
C LYS A 21 -7.57 3.49 13.06
N ASN A 22 -7.75 2.45 13.86
CA ASN A 22 -6.82 1.33 13.94
C ASN A 22 -6.85 0.58 12.61
N ILE A 23 -6.03 1.03 11.67
CA ILE A 23 -5.75 0.29 10.44
C ILE A 23 -4.84 -0.87 10.83
N SER A 24 -5.31 -2.09 10.58
CA SER A 24 -4.51 -3.30 10.76
C SER A 24 -3.89 -3.71 9.43
N LEU A 25 -2.82 -4.51 9.47
CA LEU A 25 -2.29 -5.18 8.28
C LEU A 25 -3.35 -6.07 7.61
N SER A 26 -4.29 -6.59 8.40
CA SER A 26 -5.43 -7.38 7.92
C SER A 26 -6.59 -6.55 7.37
N SER A 27 -6.52 -5.21 7.44
CA SER A 27 -7.59 -4.35 6.92
C SER A 27 -7.68 -4.43 5.41
N ASP A 28 -8.91 -4.51 4.91
CA ASP A 28 -9.23 -4.63 3.50
C ASP A 28 -9.24 -3.25 2.84
N LEU A 29 -8.47 -3.07 1.78
CA LEU A 29 -8.33 -1.77 1.11
C LEU A 29 -9.64 -1.31 0.46
N LYS A 30 -10.41 -2.23 -0.12
CA LYS A 30 -11.67 -1.89 -0.79
C LYS A 30 -12.83 -1.79 0.19
N LYS A 31 -12.88 -2.65 1.21
CA LYS A 31 -14.00 -2.69 2.18
C LYS A 31 -13.82 -1.72 3.35
N ASP A 32 -12.63 -1.68 3.96
CA ASP A 32 -12.40 -0.89 5.18
C ASP A 32 -11.98 0.55 4.87
N LEU A 33 -11.18 0.74 3.82
CA LEU A 33 -10.71 2.05 3.37
C LEU A 33 -11.59 2.65 2.27
N GLN A 34 -12.50 1.85 1.69
CA GLN A 34 -13.37 2.25 0.57
C GLN A 34 -12.59 2.81 -0.62
N ALA A 35 -11.37 2.28 -0.83
CA ALA A 35 -10.52 2.67 -1.95
C ALA A 35 -11.17 2.23 -3.26
N ASP A 36 -11.47 3.20 -4.11
CA ASP A 36 -11.90 2.92 -5.47
C ASP A 36 -10.69 2.62 -6.39
N SER A 37 -10.97 2.36 -7.67
CA SER A 37 -9.90 2.07 -8.63
C SER A 37 -8.94 3.23 -8.86
N LEU A 38 -9.39 4.48 -8.69
CA LEU A 38 -8.55 5.67 -8.88
C LEU A 38 -7.67 5.92 -7.65
N ASP A 39 -8.26 5.81 -6.45
CA ASP A 39 -7.53 5.88 -5.18
C ASP A 39 -6.40 4.84 -5.12
N PHE A 40 -6.64 3.65 -5.67
CA PHE A 40 -5.63 2.61 -5.73
C PHE A 40 -4.47 2.96 -6.68
N ILE A 41 -4.77 3.55 -7.85
CA ILE A 41 -3.74 4.01 -8.79
C ILE A 41 -2.89 5.10 -8.15
N GLU A 42 -3.51 6.10 -7.51
CA GLU A 42 -2.78 7.16 -6.79
C GLU A 42 -1.93 6.59 -5.66
N LEU A 43 -2.46 5.63 -4.90
CA LEU A 43 -1.71 4.95 -3.84
C LEU A 43 -0.48 4.25 -4.40
N ILE A 44 -0.60 3.51 -5.52
CA ILE A 44 0.53 2.86 -6.17
C ILE A 44 1.58 3.88 -6.59
N MET A 45 1.20 4.95 -7.27
CA MET A 45 2.15 5.96 -7.74
C MET A 45 2.95 6.58 -6.58
N LEU A 46 2.29 6.87 -5.45
CA LEU A 46 2.95 7.37 -4.24
C LEU A 46 3.93 6.37 -3.64
N LEU A 47 3.63 5.08 -3.72
CA LEU A 47 4.49 4.02 -3.21
C LEU A 47 5.68 3.77 -4.14
N GLU A 48 5.48 3.79 -5.45
CA GLU A 48 6.53 3.73 -6.46
C GLU A 48 7.54 4.86 -6.22
N GLU A 49 7.07 6.10 -6.04
CA GLU A 49 7.92 7.26 -5.75
C GLU A 49 8.64 7.15 -4.38
N GLU A 50 7.92 6.78 -3.32
CA GLU A 50 8.48 6.69 -1.95
C GLU A 50 9.58 5.64 -1.81
N PHE A 51 9.44 4.53 -2.55
CA PHE A 51 10.34 3.38 -2.49
C PHE A 51 11.26 3.26 -3.71
N ASN A 52 11.09 4.11 -4.73
CA ASN A 52 11.80 4.09 -6.00
C ASN A 52 11.76 2.70 -6.66
N ILE A 53 10.54 2.16 -6.80
CA ILE A 53 10.24 0.85 -7.40
C ILE A 53 9.18 1.01 -8.48
N GLU A 54 9.05 -0.01 -9.33
CA GLU A 54 8.01 -0.11 -10.35
C GLU A 54 7.01 -1.19 -9.94
N LEU A 55 5.71 -0.85 -9.91
CA LEU A 55 4.61 -1.71 -9.48
C LEU A 55 3.60 -1.93 -10.63
N PHE A 56 4.03 -1.83 -11.89
CA PHE A 56 3.17 -1.95 -13.08
C PHE A 56 2.38 -3.26 -13.15
N ASP A 57 2.92 -4.35 -12.60
CA ASP A 57 2.26 -5.66 -12.60
C ASP A 57 1.26 -5.83 -11.44
N MET A 58 1.14 -4.83 -10.56
CA MET A 58 0.27 -4.91 -9.39
C MET A 58 -1.19 -4.73 -9.81
N ASN A 59 -1.96 -5.82 -9.76
CA ASN A 59 -3.39 -5.78 -10.01
C ASN A 59 -4.19 -5.36 -8.74
N PRO A 60 -5.01 -4.28 -8.79
CA PRO A 60 -5.89 -3.89 -7.68
C PRO A 60 -6.84 -4.99 -7.19
N GLU A 61 -7.14 -5.99 -8.02
CA GLU A 61 -8.01 -7.11 -7.65
C GLU A 61 -7.30 -8.17 -6.79
N GLU A 62 -5.98 -8.29 -6.93
CA GLU A 62 -5.16 -9.23 -6.16
C GLU A 62 -4.78 -8.67 -4.79
N ILE A 63 -4.71 -7.34 -4.69
CA ILE A 63 -4.39 -6.63 -3.46
C ILE A 63 -5.67 -6.40 -2.65
N LYS A 64 -5.96 -7.34 -1.74
CA LYS A 64 -7.11 -7.25 -0.83
C LYS A 64 -6.79 -6.54 0.47
N SER A 65 -5.63 -6.83 1.06
CA SER A 65 -5.23 -6.32 2.37
C SER A 65 -3.95 -5.48 2.31
N ILE A 66 -3.76 -4.66 3.33
CA ILE A 66 -2.52 -3.88 3.49
C ILE A 66 -1.31 -4.81 3.61
N GLN A 67 -1.46 -5.98 4.26
CA GLN A 67 -0.41 -6.98 4.35
C GLN A 67 0.04 -7.49 2.98
N ASN A 68 -0.88 -7.70 2.04
CA ASN A 68 -0.55 -8.11 0.68
C ASN A 68 0.34 -7.04 0.03
N LEU A 69 -0.06 -5.78 0.16
CA LEU A 69 0.63 -4.62 -0.40
C LEU A 69 2.04 -4.48 0.20
N VAL A 70 2.19 -4.60 1.53
CA VAL A 70 3.50 -4.63 2.20
C VAL A 70 4.37 -5.76 1.68
N THR A 71 3.81 -6.96 1.55
CA THR A 71 4.55 -8.15 1.12
C THR A 71 5.05 -7.99 -0.30
N TYR A 72 4.21 -7.48 -1.19
CA TYR A 72 4.57 -7.22 -2.58
C TYR A 72 5.73 -6.22 -2.68
N ILE A 73 5.60 -5.06 -2.05
CA ILE A 73 6.64 -4.01 -2.04
C ILE A 73 7.94 -4.53 -1.44
N SER A 74 7.86 -5.27 -0.34
CA SER A 74 9.03 -5.89 0.30
C SER A 74 9.74 -6.88 -0.61
N ASN A 75 9.00 -7.62 -1.45
CA ASN A 75 9.57 -8.53 -2.43
C ASN A 75 10.22 -7.79 -3.60
N GLU A 76 9.58 -6.76 -4.14
CA GLU A 76 10.16 -5.94 -5.22
C GLU A 76 11.44 -5.22 -4.77
N LEU A 77 11.44 -4.66 -3.56
CA LEU A 77 12.63 -4.06 -2.95
C LEU A 77 13.78 -5.06 -2.71
N LYS A 78 13.49 -6.36 -2.60
CA LYS A 78 14.51 -7.40 -2.52
C LYS A 78 15.03 -7.83 -3.88
N LYS A 79 14.21 -7.76 -4.94
CA LYS A 79 14.63 -8.06 -6.31
C LYS A 79 15.55 -6.96 -6.87
N ASN A 80 15.27 -5.71 -6.54
CA ASN A 80 16.06 -4.54 -6.97
C ASN A 80 17.32 -4.28 -6.11
N LYS A 81 17.79 -5.28 -5.36
CA LYS A 81 18.93 -5.17 -4.44
C LYS A 81 20.01 -6.19 -4.76
#